data_AF-A0A9D1RZS7-F1
#
_entry.id   AF-A0A9D1RZS7-F1
#
_cell.length_a   1.000
_cell.length_b   1.000
_cell.length_c   1.000
_cell.angle_alpha   90.00
_cell.angle_beta   90.00
_cell.angle_gamma   90.00
#
_symmetry.space_group_name_H-M   'P 1'
#
loop_
_entity.id
_entity.type
_entity.pdbx_description
1 polymer ?
#
loop_
_entity_poly.entity_id
_entity_poly.type
_entity_poly.pdbx_seq_one_letter_code
_entity_poly.pdbx_strand_id
1 'polypeptide(L)'
;AQLLDSAAQVDRDSLHAASGQARAALEKAHAEGDQDPLGCYSELLQADGALDIQLDEARGVENDFRRTVDMVDRTITDAEQRLVGVEDTVRNRRSIIGVDTRTTAQAARDALQYAHDNRLRDPKEALLAAQHANQLANEAVRLARKDIDRFNDRHMGGGYGGGNGGLVTGMVLGSLLSGNGGFGGFGGGGFGGGDFGGSGDMSF
;
A
#
# COMPACT_ATOMS: atom_id res chain seq x y z
N ALA A 1 11.86 -12.36 -15.23
CA ALA A 1 12.15 -10.99 -15.70
C ALA A 1 11.55 -10.67 -17.08
N GLN A 2 11.48 -11.60 -18.04
CA GLN A 2 10.85 -11.34 -19.36
C GLN A 2 9.31 -11.53 -19.42
N LEU A 3 8.68 -12.08 -18.37
CA LEU A 3 7.26 -12.46 -18.43
C LEU A 3 6.28 -11.35 -18.04
N LEU A 4 6.74 -10.26 -17.40
CA LEU A 4 5.88 -9.15 -16.97
C LEU A 4 5.85 -7.98 -17.97
N ASP A 5 6.94 -7.78 -18.71
CA ASP A 5 7.00 -6.82 -19.82
C ASP A 5 6.02 -7.21 -20.95
N SER A 6 5.69 -8.50 -21.03
CA SER A 6 4.80 -9.06 -22.07
C SER A 6 3.30 -8.97 -21.73
N ALA A 7 2.93 -8.72 -20.47
CA ALA A 7 1.52 -8.60 -20.05
C ALA A 7 1.08 -7.14 -19.88
N ALA A 8 2.03 -6.22 -19.62
CA ALA A 8 1.82 -4.78 -19.51
C ALA A 8 1.89 -4.07 -20.88
N GLN A 9 2.55 -4.71 -21.85
CA GLN A 9 2.10 -4.65 -23.23
C GLN A 9 0.72 -5.34 -23.25
N VAL A 10 -0.33 -4.63 -22.81
CA VAL A 10 -1.71 -4.83 -23.31
C VAL A 10 -1.56 -5.22 -24.77
N ASP A 11 -2.30 -6.20 -25.28
CA ASP A 11 -2.16 -6.67 -26.66
C ASP A 11 -2.47 -5.53 -27.65
N ARG A 12 -1.54 -4.59 -27.78
CA ARG A 12 -1.65 -3.34 -28.51
C ARG A 12 -1.68 -3.66 -29.97
N ASP A 13 -1.05 -4.75 -30.35
CA ASP A 13 -1.06 -5.29 -31.69
C ASP A 13 -2.47 -5.82 -32.02
N SER A 14 -3.12 -6.59 -31.13
CA SER A 14 -4.52 -7.00 -31.32
C SER A 14 -5.51 -5.85 -31.23
N LEU A 15 -5.35 -4.89 -30.32
CA LEU A 15 -6.19 -3.70 -30.26
C LEU A 15 -6.02 -2.84 -31.53
N HIS A 16 -4.78 -2.69 -32.03
CA HIS A 16 -4.49 -2.00 -33.29
C HIS A 16 -5.08 -2.74 -34.49
N ALA A 17 -4.99 -4.07 -34.51
CA ALA A 17 -5.58 -4.91 -35.54
C ALA A 17 -7.12 -4.79 -35.55
N ALA A 18 -7.76 -4.89 -34.39
CA ALA A 18 -9.22 -4.72 -34.24
C ALA A 18 -9.67 -3.31 -34.66
N SER A 19 -8.92 -2.27 -34.28
CA SER A 19 -9.17 -0.90 -34.74
C SER A 19 -9.03 -0.77 -36.26
N GLY A 20 -8.04 -1.44 -36.86
CA GLY A 20 -7.87 -1.51 -38.32
C GLY A 20 -9.04 -2.19 -39.02
N GLN A 21 -9.53 -3.32 -38.47
CA GLN A 21 -10.70 -4.03 -38.99
C GLN A 21 -11.97 -3.18 -38.92
N ALA A 22 -12.22 -2.49 -37.80
CA ALA A 22 -13.35 -1.59 -37.66
C ALA A 22 -13.32 -0.43 -38.67
N ARG A 23 -12.13 0.15 -38.93
CA ARG A 23 -11.95 1.18 -39.97
C ARG A 23 -12.22 0.64 -41.36
N ALA A 24 -11.71 -0.55 -41.69
CA ALA A 24 -11.93 -1.17 -42.99
C ALA A 24 -13.42 -1.51 -43.22
N ALA A 25 -14.11 -2.01 -42.20
CA ALA A 25 -15.55 -2.28 -42.28
C ALA A 25 -16.37 -0.98 -42.47
N LEU A 26 -15.98 0.11 -41.81
CA LEU A 26 -16.56 1.44 -42.02
C LEU A 26 -16.34 1.96 -43.44
N GLU A 27 -15.11 1.87 -43.96
CA GLU A 27 -14.79 2.29 -45.33
C GLU A 27 -15.60 1.50 -46.35
N LYS A 28 -15.74 0.19 -46.17
CA LYS A 28 -16.56 -0.65 -47.05
C LYS A 28 -18.04 -0.30 -46.96
N ALA A 29 -18.58 -0.12 -45.75
CA ALA A 29 -19.98 0.28 -45.57
C ALA A 29 -20.29 1.62 -46.25
N HIS A 30 -19.33 2.56 -46.25
CA HIS A 30 -19.45 3.81 -46.98
C HIS A 30 -19.42 3.63 -48.51
N ALA A 31 -18.63 2.69 -49.03
CA ALA A 31 -18.48 2.47 -50.46
C ALA A 31 -19.60 1.60 -51.06
N GLU A 32 -20.07 0.60 -50.32
CA GLU A 32 -20.90 -0.50 -50.84
C GLU A 32 -22.26 -0.62 -50.12
N GLY A 33 -22.54 0.22 -49.11
CA GLY A 33 -23.74 0.11 -48.28
C GLY A 33 -25.07 0.20 -49.02
N ASP A 34 -25.13 0.90 -50.15
CA ASP A 34 -26.33 0.97 -50.99
C ASP A 34 -26.57 -0.33 -51.80
N GLN A 35 -25.50 -1.11 -52.03
CA GLN A 35 -25.52 -2.32 -52.85
C GLN A 35 -25.71 -3.57 -51.99
N ASP A 36 -25.05 -3.63 -50.83
CA ASP A 36 -25.17 -4.73 -49.86
C ASP A 36 -25.28 -4.19 -48.42
N PRO A 37 -26.45 -3.63 -48.05
CA PRO A 37 -26.65 -3.06 -46.73
C PRO A 37 -26.57 -4.09 -45.60
N LEU A 38 -27.01 -5.33 -45.86
CA LEU A 38 -27.02 -6.39 -44.83
C LEU A 38 -25.62 -6.99 -44.61
N GLY A 39 -24.85 -7.20 -45.68
CA GLY A 39 -23.46 -7.65 -45.57
C GLY A 39 -22.59 -6.62 -44.87
N CYS A 40 -22.71 -5.33 -45.25
CA CYS A 40 -21.99 -4.25 -44.59
C CYS A 40 -22.36 -4.13 -43.10
N TYR A 41 -23.65 -4.24 -42.76
CA TYR A 41 -24.08 -4.24 -41.35
C TYR A 41 -23.51 -5.43 -40.57
N SER A 42 -23.53 -6.63 -41.15
CA SER A 42 -22.96 -7.83 -40.51
C SER A 42 -21.46 -7.67 -40.26
N GLU A 43 -20.71 -7.12 -41.22
CA GLU A 43 -19.26 -6.90 -41.07
C GLU A 43 -18.95 -5.82 -40.03
N LEU A 44 -19.73 -4.74 -39.99
CA LEU A 44 -19.63 -3.72 -38.94
C LEU A 44 -19.86 -4.31 -37.56
N LEU A 45 -20.91 -5.12 -37.38
CA LEU A 45 -21.24 -5.74 -36.09
C LEU A 45 -20.13 -6.70 -35.62
N GLN A 46 -19.52 -7.44 -36.54
CA GLN A 46 -18.39 -8.31 -36.22
C GLN A 46 -17.14 -7.51 -35.81
N ALA A 47 -16.82 -6.44 -36.54
CA ALA A 47 -15.67 -5.60 -36.24
C ALA A 47 -15.84 -4.81 -34.93
N ASP A 48 -17.05 -4.34 -34.65
CA ASP A 48 -17.44 -3.69 -33.39
C ASP A 48 -17.26 -4.63 -32.20
N GLY A 49 -17.83 -5.84 -32.28
CA GLY A 49 -17.68 -6.85 -31.22
C GLY A 49 -16.22 -7.24 -30.98
N ALA A 50 -15.41 -7.37 -32.04
CA ALA A 50 -13.98 -7.63 -31.90
C ALA A 50 -13.23 -6.47 -31.23
N LEU A 51 -13.55 -5.23 -31.57
CA LEU A 51 -12.96 -4.04 -30.96
C LEU A 51 -13.34 -3.89 -29.48
N ASP A 52 -14.60 -4.14 -29.13
CA ASP A 52 -15.09 -4.03 -27.76
C ASP A 52 -14.39 -5.01 -26.82
N ILE A 53 -14.20 -6.26 -27.24
CA ILE A 53 -13.45 -7.26 -26.46
C ILE A 53 -12.04 -6.73 -26.12
N GLN A 54 -11.35 -6.16 -27.10
CA GLN A 54 -9.99 -5.64 -26.91
C GLN A 54 -9.97 -4.38 -26.04
N LEU A 55 -10.97 -3.50 -26.16
CA LEU A 55 -11.10 -2.30 -25.32
C LEU A 55 -11.39 -2.66 -23.87
N ASP A 56 -12.25 -3.64 -23.62
CA ASP A 56 -12.59 -4.08 -22.28
C ASP A 56 -11.41 -4.77 -21.59
N GLU A 57 -10.65 -5.58 -22.31
CA GLU A 57 -9.39 -6.14 -21.81
C GLU A 57 -8.38 -5.04 -21.45
N ALA A 58 -8.16 -4.08 -22.36
CA ALA A 58 -7.25 -2.95 -22.12
C ALA A 58 -7.65 -2.11 -20.90
N ARG A 59 -8.96 -1.84 -20.74
CA ARG A 59 -9.51 -1.15 -19.57
C ARG A 59 -9.32 -1.96 -18.29
N GLY A 60 -9.47 -3.29 -18.36
CA GLY A 60 -9.23 -4.19 -17.24
C GLY A 60 -7.78 -4.10 -16.74
N VAL A 61 -6.82 -4.23 -17.66
CA VAL A 61 -5.38 -4.15 -17.35
C VAL A 61 -5.02 -2.78 -16.76
N GLU A 62 -5.50 -1.69 -17.33
CA GLU A 62 -5.25 -0.33 -16.82
C GLU A 62 -5.82 -0.14 -15.41
N ASN A 63 -7.05 -0.61 -15.16
CA ASN A 63 -7.67 -0.51 -13.84
C ASN A 63 -6.91 -1.32 -12.79
N ASP A 64 -6.45 -2.52 -13.12
CA ASP A 64 -5.66 -3.36 -12.22
C ASP A 64 -4.27 -2.79 -11.96
N PHE A 65 -3.64 -2.21 -12.98
CA PHE A 65 -2.38 -1.47 -12.84
C PHE A 65 -2.55 -0.31 -11.86
N ARG A 66 -3.53 0.57 -12.08
CA ARG A 66 -3.80 1.73 -11.22
C ARG A 66 -4.11 1.30 -9.79
N ARG A 67 -4.96 0.29 -9.60
CA ARG A 67 -5.26 -0.26 -8.27
C ARG A 67 -3.99 -0.75 -7.57
N THR A 68 -3.08 -1.40 -8.30
CA THR A 68 -1.83 -1.89 -7.73
C THR A 68 -0.91 -0.75 -7.33
N VAL A 69 -0.77 0.28 -8.17
CA VAL A 69 -0.01 1.50 -7.83
C VAL A 69 -0.55 2.17 -6.56
N ASP A 70 -1.88 2.32 -6.44
CA ASP A 70 -2.50 2.88 -5.25
C ASP A 70 -2.19 2.06 -3.98
N MET A 71 -2.13 0.73 -4.09
CA MET A 71 -1.73 -0.15 -2.98
C MET A 71 -0.24 0.00 -2.62
N VAL A 72 0.63 0.16 -3.63
CA VAL A 72 2.06 0.44 -3.41
C VAL A 72 2.23 1.73 -2.63
N ASP A 73 1.61 2.83 -3.09
CA ASP A 73 1.75 4.15 -2.46
C ASP A 73 1.30 4.17 -0.99
N ARG A 74 0.17 3.50 -0.68
CA ARG A 74 -0.30 3.33 0.70
C ARG A 74 0.70 2.54 1.55
N THR A 75 1.22 1.43 1.01
CA THR A 75 2.16 0.55 1.73
C THR A 75 3.50 1.23 1.98
N ILE A 76 3.99 2.01 1.00
CA ILE A 76 5.19 2.86 1.13
C ILE A 76 4.98 3.87 2.24
N THR A 77 3.86 4.62 2.22
CA THR A 77 3.55 5.65 3.22
C THR A 77 3.56 5.06 4.63
N ASP A 78 2.93 3.89 4.83
CA ASP A 78 2.90 3.22 6.12
C ASP A 78 4.29 2.78 6.61
N ALA A 79 5.13 2.27 5.71
CA ALA A 79 6.49 1.83 6.02
C ALA A 79 7.41 3.02 6.33
N GLU A 80 7.29 4.13 5.58
CA GLU A 80 8.03 5.37 5.79
C GLU A 80 7.73 5.98 7.16
N GLN A 81 6.46 6.08 7.54
CA GLN A 81 6.07 6.61 8.85
C GLN A 81 6.72 5.84 10.01
N ARG A 82 6.75 4.50 9.91
CA ARG A 82 7.39 3.64 10.92
C ARG A 82 8.89 3.84 10.93
N LEU A 83 9.50 3.86 9.75
CA LEU A 83 10.95 4.00 9.61
C LEU A 83 11.43 5.36 10.15
N VAL A 84 10.74 6.46 9.86
CA VAL A 84 11.04 7.78 10.43
C VAL A 84 11.03 7.74 11.95
N GLY A 85 10.04 7.08 12.57
CA GLY A 85 10.00 6.91 14.03
C GLY A 85 11.19 6.12 14.60
N VAL A 86 11.67 5.09 13.88
CA VAL A 86 12.88 4.35 14.26
C VAL A 86 14.12 5.23 14.11
N GLU A 87 14.24 5.96 12.99
CA GLU A 87 15.38 6.83 12.71
C GLU A 87 15.51 7.96 13.73
N ASP A 88 14.40 8.56 14.13
CA ASP A 88 14.39 9.56 15.20
C ASP A 88 14.80 8.97 16.54
N THR A 89 14.37 7.74 16.83
CA THR A 89 14.83 7.02 18.03
C THR A 89 16.33 6.77 17.98
N VAL A 90 16.87 6.32 16.84
CA VAL A 90 18.31 6.12 16.63
C VAL A 90 19.08 7.43 16.79
N ARG A 91 18.58 8.53 16.19
CA ARG A 91 19.20 9.85 16.25
C ARG A 91 19.29 10.37 17.69
N ASN A 92 18.18 10.30 18.42
CA ASN A 92 18.08 10.84 19.78
C ASN A 92 18.72 9.93 20.84
N ARG A 93 18.85 8.62 20.58
CA ARG A 93 19.33 7.61 21.55
C ARG A 93 20.49 6.78 21.02
N ARG A 94 21.36 7.37 20.19
CA ARG A 94 22.45 6.67 19.50
C ARG A 94 23.39 5.88 20.41
N SER A 95 23.57 6.28 21.67
CA SER A 95 24.41 5.51 22.60
C SER A 95 23.77 4.20 23.08
N ILE A 96 22.45 4.09 22.99
CA ILE A 96 21.66 3.00 23.57
C ILE A 96 21.24 2.01 22.48
N ILE A 97 20.90 2.52 21.30
CA ILE A 97 20.42 1.72 20.18
C ILE A 97 21.55 0.89 19.56
N GLY A 98 21.35 -0.41 19.45
CA GLY A 98 22.30 -1.40 18.94
C GLY A 98 22.50 -1.35 17.43
N VAL A 99 23.46 -2.14 16.95
CA VAL A 99 23.79 -2.26 15.52
C VAL A 99 22.67 -2.96 14.76
N ASP A 100 22.06 -4.01 15.34
CA ASP A 100 20.97 -4.76 14.70
C ASP A 100 19.81 -3.85 14.31
N THR A 101 19.33 -3.00 15.23
CA THR A 101 18.28 -2.00 14.96
C THR A 101 18.63 -1.10 13.76
N ARG A 102 19.89 -0.65 13.66
CA ARG A 102 20.34 0.25 12.58
C ARG A 102 20.45 -0.48 11.25
N THR A 103 20.99 -1.69 11.27
CA THR A 103 21.11 -2.52 10.07
C THR A 103 19.73 -2.86 9.51
N THR A 104 18.78 -3.26 10.37
CA THR A 104 17.41 -3.54 9.95
C THR A 104 16.69 -2.28 9.44
N ALA A 105 16.90 -1.12 10.08
CA ALA A 105 16.36 0.15 9.58
C ALA A 105 16.93 0.52 8.20
N GLN A 106 18.22 0.27 7.97
CA GLN A 106 18.83 0.51 6.66
C GLN A 106 18.26 -0.45 5.60
N ALA A 107 18.10 -1.74 5.91
CA ALA A 107 17.48 -2.68 5.00
C ALA A 107 16.03 -2.29 4.65
N ALA A 108 15.27 -1.76 5.62
CA ALA A 108 13.94 -1.22 5.37
C ALA A 108 13.97 -0.03 4.40
N ARG A 109 14.94 0.87 4.56
CA ARG A 109 15.16 2.02 3.66
C ARG A 109 15.48 1.57 2.24
N ASP A 110 16.38 0.60 2.08
CA ASP A 110 16.79 0.10 0.78
C ASP A 110 15.60 -0.56 0.04
N ALA A 111 14.76 -1.32 0.77
CA ALA A 111 13.54 -1.89 0.23
C ALA A 111 12.49 -0.82 -0.16
N LEU A 112 12.33 0.25 0.63
CA LEU A 112 11.49 1.40 0.28
C LEU A 112 11.96 2.06 -1.01
N GLN A 113 13.26 2.28 -1.14
CA GLN A 113 13.82 2.88 -2.33
C GLN A 113 13.55 2.02 -3.57
N TYR A 114 13.74 0.70 -3.47
CA TYR A 114 13.39 -0.21 -4.56
C TYR A 114 11.90 -0.14 -4.92
N ALA A 115 11.01 -0.05 -3.93
CA ALA A 115 9.57 0.07 -4.16
C ALA A 115 9.22 1.38 -4.90
N HIS A 116 9.83 2.51 -4.53
CA HIS A 116 9.68 3.78 -5.24
C HIS A 116 10.15 3.69 -6.69
N ASP A 117 11.36 3.17 -6.90
CA ASP A 117 11.98 3.09 -8.23
C ASP A 117 11.19 2.20 -9.19
N ASN A 118 10.51 1.16 -8.66
CA ASN A 118 9.73 0.22 -9.46
C ASN A 118 8.22 0.51 -9.46
N ARG A 119 7.73 1.50 -8.71
CA ARG A 119 6.29 1.78 -8.53
C ARG A 119 5.48 1.77 -9.83
N LEU A 120 6.00 2.44 -10.87
CA LEU A 120 5.32 2.59 -12.16
C LEU A 120 5.82 1.60 -13.23
N ARG A 121 6.97 0.96 -13.02
CA ARG A 121 7.56 0.01 -13.97
C ARG A 121 7.06 -1.40 -13.72
N ASP A 122 7.03 -1.81 -12.46
CA ASP A 122 6.53 -3.09 -12.01
C ASP A 122 5.82 -2.92 -10.66
N PRO A 123 4.55 -2.49 -10.66
CA PRO A 123 3.80 -2.24 -9.43
C PRO A 123 3.65 -3.48 -8.56
N LYS A 124 3.68 -4.69 -9.14
CA LYS A 124 3.56 -5.95 -8.39
C LYS A 124 4.82 -6.23 -7.59
N GLU A 125 5.98 -6.14 -8.23
CA GLU A 125 7.28 -6.26 -7.53
C GLU A 125 7.48 -5.10 -6.54
N ALA A 126 7.08 -3.88 -6.89
CA ALA A 126 7.12 -2.74 -5.98
C ALA A 126 6.24 -2.95 -4.75
N LEU A 127 5.07 -3.59 -4.88
CA LEU A 127 4.21 -3.90 -3.75
C LEU A 127 4.85 -4.91 -2.81
N LEU A 128 5.49 -5.95 -3.34
CA LEU A 128 6.22 -6.93 -2.54
C LEU A 128 7.38 -6.26 -1.77
N ALA A 129 8.13 -5.38 -2.45
CA ALA A 129 9.20 -4.62 -1.82
C ALA A 129 8.69 -3.67 -0.72
N ALA A 130 7.57 -2.97 -0.95
CA ALA A 130 6.95 -2.10 0.04
C ALA A 130 6.45 -2.89 1.26
N GLN A 131 5.86 -4.07 1.05
CA GLN A 131 5.45 -4.96 2.14
C GLN A 131 6.66 -5.47 2.95
N HIS A 132 7.73 -5.85 2.26
CA HIS A 132 8.98 -6.27 2.91
C HIS A 132 9.62 -5.13 3.71
N ALA A 133 9.65 -3.91 3.16
CA ALA A 133 10.07 -2.71 3.89
C ALA A 133 9.25 -2.51 5.17
N ASN A 134 7.92 -2.69 5.10
CA ASN A 134 7.04 -2.55 6.25
C ASN A 134 7.35 -3.61 7.33
N GLN A 135 7.65 -4.86 6.94
CA GLN A 135 8.08 -5.92 7.85
C GLN A 135 9.40 -5.56 8.55
N LEU A 136 10.41 -5.10 7.79
CA LEU A 136 11.71 -4.69 8.31
C LEU A 136 11.58 -3.48 9.24
N ALA A 137 10.77 -2.47 8.88
CA ALA A 137 10.52 -1.31 9.72
C ALA A 137 9.87 -1.72 11.06
N ASN A 138 8.91 -2.66 11.03
CA ASN A 138 8.30 -3.21 12.24
C ASN A 138 9.30 -3.99 13.11
N GLU A 139 10.20 -4.73 12.49
CA GLU A 139 11.28 -5.41 13.21
C GLU A 139 12.23 -4.40 13.85
N ALA A 140 12.63 -3.35 13.14
CA ALA A 140 13.48 -2.31 13.66
C ALA A 140 12.82 -1.57 14.84
N VAL A 141 11.50 -1.32 14.80
CA VAL A 141 10.74 -0.80 15.96
C VAL A 141 10.85 -1.72 17.17
N ARG A 142 10.69 -3.05 16.98
CA ARG A 142 10.79 -4.02 18.09
C ARG A 142 12.20 -4.09 18.66
N LEU A 143 13.23 -4.07 17.81
CA LEU A 143 14.63 -4.06 18.23
C LEU A 143 14.96 -2.77 19.00
N ALA A 144 14.52 -1.61 18.51
CA ALA A 144 14.72 -0.33 19.20
C ALA A 144 14.09 -0.32 20.60
N ARG A 145 12.88 -0.86 20.75
CA ARG A 145 12.21 -1.00 22.06
C ARG A 145 13.02 -1.90 22.99
N LYS A 146 13.45 -3.06 22.51
CA LYS A 146 14.28 -4.01 23.27
C LYS A 146 15.60 -3.38 23.74
N ASP A 147 16.22 -2.55 22.90
CA ASP A 147 17.46 -1.84 23.26
C ASP A 147 17.23 -0.83 24.39
N ILE A 148 16.12 -0.08 24.32
CA ILE A 148 15.72 0.87 25.36
C ILE A 148 15.40 0.15 26.67
N ASP A 149 14.62 -0.93 26.62
CA ASP A 149 14.24 -1.70 27.81
C ASP A 149 15.49 -2.27 28.51
N ARG A 150 16.41 -2.88 27.75
CA ARG A 150 17.68 -3.41 28.28
C ARG A 150 18.57 -2.32 28.89
N PHE A 151 18.49 -1.09 28.40
CA PHE A 151 19.23 0.03 28.99
C PHE A 151 18.61 0.48 30.32
N ASN A 152 17.28 0.59 30.37
CA ASN A 152 16.53 0.94 31.57
C ASN A 152 16.75 -0.09 32.68
N ASP A 153 16.68 -1.39 32.38
CA ASP A 153 16.91 -2.47 33.35
C ASP A 153 18.30 -2.41 34.00
N ARG A 154 19.33 -2.07 33.20
CA ARG A 154 20.71 -1.93 33.70
C ARG A 154 20.90 -0.69 34.57
N HIS A 155 20.21 0.41 34.28
CA HIS A 155 20.32 1.65 35.04
C HIS A 155 19.45 1.66 36.31
N MET A 156 18.32 0.96 36.30
CA MET A 156 17.43 0.83 37.46
C MET A 156 17.81 -0.35 38.38
N GLY A 157 18.43 -1.40 37.84
CA GLY A 157 18.85 -2.60 38.61
C GLY A 157 20.26 -2.55 39.20
N GLY A 158 21.10 -1.59 38.81
CA GLY A 158 22.51 -1.48 39.26
C GLY A 158 22.72 -0.73 40.58
N GLY A 159 21.65 -0.28 41.23
CA GLY A 159 21.70 0.58 42.40
C GLY A 159 21.11 -0.01 43.69
N TYR A 160 20.97 -1.32 43.84
CA TYR A 160 20.57 -1.93 45.13
C TYR A 160 21.23 -3.30 45.34
N GLY A 161 22.53 -3.26 45.59
CA GLY A 161 23.27 -4.33 46.22
C GLY A 161 24.02 -3.77 47.44
N GLY A 162 23.38 -3.75 48.60
CA GLY A 162 24.05 -3.43 49.86
C GLY A 162 23.14 -2.91 50.97
N GLY A 163 22.66 -3.82 51.82
CA GLY A 163 22.22 -3.48 53.16
C GLY A 163 20.75 -3.69 53.45
N ASN A 164 20.48 -4.71 54.27
CA ASN A 164 19.46 -4.73 55.32
C ASN A 164 18.53 -3.51 55.40
N GLY A 165 17.23 -3.74 55.18
CA GLY A 165 16.16 -3.08 55.93
C GLY A 165 15.79 -1.65 55.51
N GLY A 166 14.54 -1.51 55.04
CA GLY A 166 13.68 -0.36 55.34
C GLY A 166 14.04 1.00 54.76
N LEU A 167 13.29 1.42 53.73
CA LEU A 167 12.60 2.71 53.59
C LEU A 167 12.11 2.80 52.14
N VAL A 168 10.83 2.58 51.86
CA VAL A 168 9.86 3.69 51.82
C VAL A 168 10.50 4.95 51.20
N THR A 169 10.67 4.95 49.88
CA THR A 169 10.85 6.18 49.08
C THR A 169 9.85 6.12 47.93
N GLY A 170 8.58 6.27 48.28
CA GLY A 170 7.43 6.21 47.36
C GLY A 170 6.20 6.93 47.91
N MET A 171 6.42 7.93 48.76
CA MET A 171 5.40 8.82 49.30
C MET A 171 6.13 10.15 49.50
N VAL A 172 5.85 11.17 48.70
CA VAL A 172 5.04 12.36 49.01
C VAL A 172 5.24 13.24 47.77
N LEU A 173 4.26 13.52 46.91
CA LEU A 173 3.20 14.54 47.04
C LEU A 173 2.19 14.32 45.90
N GLY A 174 0.90 14.34 46.23
CA GLY A 174 -0.16 14.25 45.23
C GLY A 174 -1.53 13.86 45.76
N SER A 175 -1.72 13.79 47.08
CA SER A 175 -3.04 13.72 47.72
C SER A 175 -3.74 15.07 47.63
N LEU A 176 -4.18 15.46 46.43
CA LEU A 176 -5.16 16.53 46.22
C LEU A 176 -6.00 16.17 45.00
N LEU A 177 -7.33 16.11 45.19
CA LEU A 177 -8.39 15.98 44.18
C LEU A 177 -8.67 14.52 43.74
N SER A 178 -9.57 13.75 44.35
CA SER A 178 -11.01 14.04 44.50
C SER A 178 -11.52 14.87 43.33
N GLY A 179 -12.04 14.22 42.28
CA GLY A 179 -12.61 14.97 41.17
C GLY A 179 -12.87 14.12 39.94
N ASN A 180 -14.07 13.58 39.89
CA ASN A 180 -14.85 13.40 38.67
C ASN A 180 -14.56 14.48 37.60
N GLY A 181 -14.32 14.08 36.34
CA GLY A 181 -14.11 14.97 35.18
C GLY A 181 -12.67 14.88 34.67
N GLY A 182 -12.39 14.36 33.48
CA GLY A 182 -12.96 14.78 32.20
C GLY A 182 -12.02 15.81 31.57
N PHE A 183 -11.13 15.37 30.68
CA PHE A 183 -10.40 16.09 29.61
C PHE A 183 -9.58 15.00 28.91
N GLY A 184 -9.85 14.55 27.68
CA GLY A 184 -9.83 15.31 26.43
C GLY A 184 -8.37 15.50 25.99
N GLY A 185 -7.88 15.14 24.81
CA GLY A 185 -8.41 14.55 23.60
C GLY A 185 -7.28 14.61 22.56
N PHE A 186 -7.15 13.59 21.71
CA PHE A 186 -6.41 13.53 20.44
C PHE A 186 -6.75 12.11 19.94
N GLY A 187 -7.55 11.89 18.91
CA GLY A 187 -7.56 12.45 17.58
C GLY A 187 -7.85 11.25 16.68
N GLY A 188 -8.97 11.29 15.95
CA GLY A 188 -9.44 10.16 15.16
C GLY A 188 -10.75 10.54 14.49
N GLY A 189 -10.63 11.39 13.48
CA GLY A 189 -11.71 11.83 12.62
C GLY A 189 -12.36 10.65 11.87
N GLY A 190 -13.62 10.86 11.54
CA GLY A 190 -14.52 9.82 11.07
C GLY A 190 -14.27 9.33 9.66
N PHE A 191 -14.85 8.17 9.40
CA PHE A 191 -15.42 7.82 8.11
C PHE A 191 -16.82 7.29 8.39
N GLY A 192 -17.81 8.13 8.08
CA GLY A 192 -19.21 7.72 7.98
C GLY A 192 -19.50 7.20 6.58
N GLY A 193 -20.65 6.53 6.48
CA GLY A 193 -21.43 6.45 5.25
C GLY A 193 -21.30 5.12 4.52
N GLY A 194 -22.37 4.32 4.58
CA GLY A 194 -22.52 3.15 3.73
C GLY A 194 -23.68 2.24 4.10
N ASP A 195 -24.87 2.81 4.37
CA ASP A 195 -26.14 2.08 4.37
C ASP A 195 -26.35 1.42 3.00
N PHE A 196 -26.33 0.09 2.96
CA PHE A 196 -26.87 -0.70 1.85
C PHE A 196 -28.09 -1.48 2.36
N GLY A 197 -29.23 -0.78 2.35
CA GLY A 197 -30.55 -1.39 2.30
C GLY A 197 -31.16 -1.11 0.92
N GLY A 198 -31.56 -2.16 0.20
CA GLY A 198 -32.10 -2.02 -1.15
C GLY A 198 -32.49 -3.35 -1.80
N SER A 199 -33.57 -3.91 -1.27
CA SER A 199 -34.57 -4.80 -1.89
C SER A 199 -34.36 -5.28 -3.34
N GLY A 200 -34.47 -6.60 -3.52
CA GLY A 200 -34.62 -7.24 -4.82
C GLY A 200 -35.21 -8.65 -4.66
N ASP A 201 -36.48 -8.69 -4.26
CA ASP A 201 -37.36 -9.86 -4.34
C ASP A 201 -37.53 -10.27 -5.82
N MET A 202 -37.19 -11.51 -6.16
CA MET A 202 -37.70 -12.15 -7.36
C MET A 202 -38.23 -13.52 -6.97
N SER A 203 -39.53 -13.54 -6.73
CA SER A 203 -40.38 -14.71 -6.72
C SER A 203 -41.09 -14.84 -8.07
N PHE A 204 -41.13 -16.09 -8.57
CA PHE A 204 -41.80 -16.66 -9.76
C PHE A 204 -41.20 -16.35 -11.15
#